data_AF-A0A2G5T7B4-F1
#
_entry.id   AF-A0A2G5T7B4-F1
#
_cell.length_a   1.000
_cell.length_b   1.000
_cell.length_c   1.000
_cell.angle_alpha   90.00
_cell.angle_beta   90.00
_cell.angle_gamma   90.00
#
_symmetry.space_group_name_H-M   'P 1'
#
loop_
_entity.id
_entity.type
_entity.pdbx_description
1 polymer ?
#
loop_
_entity_poly.entity_id
_entity_poly.type
_entity_poly.pdbx_seq_one_letter_code
_entity_poly.pdbx_strand_id
1 'polypeptide(L)'
;MLNQLFLITLLAPIVTFAAEGSVYAAGQILCDEKPYAYQPVRIYEKNYVLADELWMETLTDKNGNFSMKVSGTDLISITPYVYIPIFCKTVLSLGRRCSRSAMQLNIPSEYVSETHFADKMFDIGVVDLDDNYYTERSGLGWITLGMFTPTVECRDY
;
A
#
# COMPACT_ATOMS: atom_id res chain seq x y z
N MET A 1 -2.48 -11.48 -57.28
CA MET A 1 -3.10 -12.19 -56.15
C MET A 1 -2.52 -11.61 -54.86
N LEU A 2 -3.11 -10.52 -54.38
CA LEU A 2 -2.58 -9.71 -53.27
C LEU A 2 -3.64 -9.59 -52.17
N ASN A 3 -4.15 -10.71 -51.67
CA ASN A 3 -5.27 -10.68 -50.71
C ASN A 3 -5.26 -11.80 -49.66
N GLN A 4 -4.10 -12.40 -49.36
CA GLN A 4 -4.01 -13.44 -48.32
C GLN A 4 -3.07 -13.08 -47.15
N LEU A 5 -2.39 -11.93 -47.17
CA LEU A 5 -1.55 -11.53 -46.03
C LEU A 5 -2.27 -10.78 -44.91
N PHE A 6 -3.55 -10.41 -45.08
CA PHE A 6 -4.28 -9.58 -44.10
C PHE A 6 -5.01 -10.36 -43.00
N LEU A 7 -5.00 -11.70 -43.00
CA LEU A 7 -5.83 -12.50 -42.08
C LEU A 7 -5.08 -13.12 -40.89
N ILE A 8 -3.76 -12.97 -40.79
CA ILE A 8 -2.97 -13.57 -39.70
C ILE A 8 -2.72 -12.60 -38.53
N THR A 9 -3.01 -11.30 -38.69
CA THR A 9 -2.78 -10.29 -37.64
C THR A 9 -3.90 -10.20 -36.59
N LEU A 10 -5.03 -10.90 -36.75
CA LEU A 10 -6.20 -10.75 -35.87
C LEU A 10 -6.28 -11.78 -34.71
N LEU A 11 -5.30 -12.67 -34.59
CA LEU A 11 -5.28 -13.74 -33.58
C LEU A 11 -3.95 -13.81 -32.82
N ALA A 12 -3.22 -12.70 -32.69
CA ALA A 12 -2.17 -12.63 -31.67
C ALA A 12 -2.87 -12.62 -30.30
N PRO A 13 -2.74 -13.65 -29.45
CA PRO A 13 -3.19 -13.54 -28.07
C PRO A 13 -2.45 -12.34 -27.49
N ILE A 14 -3.21 -11.35 -27.02
CA ILE A 14 -2.66 -10.27 -26.21
C ILE A 14 -2.27 -10.94 -24.90
N VAL A 15 -1.05 -11.48 -24.85
CA VAL A 15 -0.48 -12.00 -23.62
C VAL A 15 -0.18 -10.77 -22.77
N THR A 16 -1.14 -10.37 -21.95
CA THR A 16 -0.90 -9.41 -20.89
C THR A 16 -0.05 -10.14 -19.86
N PHE A 17 1.26 -9.89 -19.87
CA PHE A 17 2.12 -10.31 -18.77
C PHE A 17 1.73 -9.48 -17.56
N ALA A 18 0.87 -10.03 -16.70
CA ALA A 18 0.66 -9.51 -15.37
C ALA A 18 1.70 -10.17 -14.47
N ALA A 19 2.52 -9.36 -13.81
CA ALA A 19 3.31 -9.81 -12.68
C ALA A 19 2.35 -10.26 -11.57
N GLU A 20 2.67 -11.37 -10.92
CA GLU A 20 1.98 -11.84 -9.73
C GLU A 20 2.94 -11.69 -8.55
N GLY A 21 2.40 -11.30 -7.39
CA GLY A 21 3.18 -11.37 -6.18
C GLY A 21 2.36 -11.42 -4.92
N SER A 22 3.03 -11.73 -3.82
CA SER A 22 2.45 -11.70 -2.50
C SER A 22 3.44 -11.20 -1.46
N VAL A 23 2.88 -10.67 -0.37
CA VAL A 23 3.62 -10.10 0.73
C VAL A 23 3.02 -10.49 2.07
N TYR A 24 3.89 -10.55 3.08
CA TYR A 24 3.51 -10.63 4.47
C TYR A 24 4.18 -9.49 5.23
N ALA A 25 3.40 -8.52 5.71
CA ALA A 25 3.89 -7.42 6.54
C ALA A 25 3.28 -7.46 7.94
N ALA A 26 4.10 -7.18 8.96
CA ALA A 26 3.69 -7.12 10.36
C ALA A 26 4.49 -6.05 11.12
N GLY A 27 3.98 -5.66 12.29
CA GLY A 27 4.68 -4.74 13.21
C GLY A 27 3.75 -4.20 14.28
N GLN A 28 4.26 -3.24 15.06
CA GLN A 28 3.53 -2.56 16.13
C GLN A 28 3.59 -1.04 15.95
N ILE A 29 2.44 -0.39 16.02
CA ILE A 29 2.32 1.07 15.87
C ILE A 29 1.98 1.70 17.21
N LEU A 30 2.75 2.72 17.55
CA LEU A 30 2.56 3.54 18.74
C LEU A 30 2.21 4.98 18.35
N CYS A 31 1.65 5.69 19.31
CA CYS A 31 1.43 7.12 19.28
C CYS A 31 1.69 7.66 20.69
N ASP A 32 2.79 8.39 20.87
CA ASP A 32 3.19 8.92 22.18
C ASP A 32 3.35 7.78 23.21
N GLU A 33 4.17 6.79 22.83
CA GLU A 33 4.51 5.56 23.58
C GLU A 33 3.31 4.65 23.91
N LYS A 34 2.12 4.98 23.39
CA LYS A 34 0.88 4.22 23.62
C LYS A 34 0.48 3.45 22.39
N PRO A 35 -0.14 2.26 22.53
CA PRO A 35 -0.72 1.53 21.41
C PRO A 35 -1.60 2.40 20.52
N TYR A 36 -1.26 2.49 19.23
CA TYR A 36 -2.08 3.14 18.22
C TYR A 36 -3.22 2.19 17.81
N ALA A 37 -4.11 1.91 18.75
CA ALA A 37 -5.09 0.83 18.66
C ALA A 37 -6.30 1.17 17.77
N TYR A 38 -6.81 0.14 17.08
CA TYR A 38 -8.00 0.20 16.22
C TYR A 38 -7.90 1.24 15.09
N GLN A 39 -6.70 1.42 14.55
CA GLN A 39 -6.43 2.32 13.43
C GLN A 39 -6.06 1.52 12.19
N PRO A 40 -6.41 1.97 10.98
CA PRO A 40 -6.15 1.19 9.81
C PRO A 40 -4.68 1.19 9.43
N VAL A 41 -4.28 0.05 8.90
CA VAL A 41 -3.02 -0.19 8.20
C VAL A 41 -3.40 -0.82 6.87
N ARG A 42 -2.77 -0.35 5.79
CA ARG A 42 -3.07 -0.80 4.43
C ARG A 42 -1.82 -1.30 3.74
N ILE A 43 -2.00 -2.22 2.82
CA ILE A 43 -1.02 -2.55 1.79
C ILE A 43 -1.56 -2.03 0.47
N TYR A 44 -0.80 -1.16 -0.17
CA TYR A 44 -1.05 -0.73 -1.53
C TYR A 44 0.00 -1.33 -2.46
N GLU A 45 -0.41 -1.63 -3.68
CA GLU A 45 0.48 -1.85 -4.80
C GLU A 45 0.68 -0.57 -5.59
N LYS A 46 1.93 -0.29 -5.93
CA LYS A 46 2.27 0.93 -6.64
C LYS A 46 1.88 0.76 -8.11
N ASN A 47 1.09 1.71 -8.62
CA ASN A 47 0.85 1.77 -10.04
C ASN A 47 1.57 2.97 -10.65
N TYR A 48 2.51 2.70 -11.58
CA TYR A 48 3.29 3.77 -12.23
C TYR A 48 2.57 4.41 -13.42
N VAL A 49 1.42 3.87 -13.84
CA VAL A 49 0.62 4.37 -14.97
C VAL A 49 -0.74 4.92 -14.51
N LEU A 50 -1.34 4.27 -13.51
CA LEU A 50 -2.65 4.58 -12.93
C LEU A 50 -2.52 4.97 -11.45
N ALA A 51 -3.63 5.01 -10.73
CA ALA A 51 -3.63 5.18 -9.28
C ALA A 51 -3.16 3.90 -8.57
N ASP A 52 -2.49 4.05 -7.42
CA ASP A 52 -2.08 2.93 -6.57
C ASP A 52 -3.29 2.08 -6.17
N GLU A 53 -3.14 0.76 -6.18
CA GLU A 53 -4.21 -0.18 -5.90
C GLU A 53 -4.21 -0.59 -4.43
N LEU A 54 -5.36 -0.52 -3.76
CA LEU A 54 -5.50 -1.06 -2.40
C LEU A 54 -5.60 -2.59 -2.47
N TRP A 55 -4.59 -3.28 -1.95
CA TRP A 55 -4.58 -4.74 -1.87
C TRP A 55 -5.26 -5.27 -0.61
N MET A 56 -4.98 -4.65 0.54
CA MET A 56 -5.57 -5.07 1.81
C MET A 56 -5.63 -3.92 2.80
N GLU A 57 -6.67 -3.90 3.63
CA GLU A 57 -6.78 -3.06 4.83
C GLU A 57 -7.04 -3.96 6.03
N THR A 58 -6.41 -3.63 7.16
CA THR A 58 -6.72 -4.19 8.47
C THR A 58 -6.72 -3.10 9.54
N LEU A 59 -7.18 -3.41 10.75
CA LEU A 59 -7.03 -2.54 11.90
C LEU A 59 -5.92 -3.06 12.82
N THR A 60 -5.16 -2.14 13.41
CA THR A 60 -4.29 -2.48 14.54
C THR A 60 -5.12 -3.04 15.70
N ASP A 61 -4.57 -4.02 16.41
CA ASP A 61 -5.21 -4.60 17.59
C ASP A 61 -5.13 -3.64 18.80
N LYS A 62 -5.65 -4.10 19.95
CA LYS A 62 -5.62 -3.35 21.23
C LYS A 62 -4.21 -2.95 21.71
N ASN A 63 -3.18 -3.65 21.23
CA ASN A 63 -1.78 -3.42 21.55
C ASN A 63 -1.04 -2.66 20.44
N GLY A 64 -1.75 -2.25 19.37
CA GLY A 64 -1.16 -1.55 18.23
C GLY A 64 -0.53 -2.48 17.19
N ASN A 65 -0.67 -3.80 17.32
CA ASN A 65 -0.08 -4.74 16.38
C ASN A 65 -0.92 -4.87 15.12
N PHE A 66 -0.28 -5.13 13.97
CA PHE A 66 -0.93 -5.57 12.75
C PHE A 66 -0.17 -6.73 12.11
N SER A 67 -0.87 -7.50 11.28
CA SER A 67 -0.30 -8.60 10.50
C SER A 67 -1.17 -8.82 9.26
N MET A 68 -0.61 -8.68 8.07
CA MET A 68 -1.33 -8.77 6.80
C MET A 68 -0.60 -9.66 5.82
N LYS A 69 -1.32 -10.63 5.24
CA LYS A 69 -0.85 -11.47 4.14
C LYS A 69 -1.75 -11.24 2.95
N VAL A 70 -1.19 -10.80 1.83
CA VAL A 70 -1.98 -10.49 0.63
C VAL A 70 -1.19 -10.82 -0.62
N SER A 71 -1.92 -11.24 -1.66
CA SER A 71 -1.41 -11.43 -3.00
C SER A 71 -2.19 -10.56 -3.98
N GLY A 72 -1.54 -10.13 -5.04
CA GLY A 72 -2.16 -9.37 -6.11
C GLY A 72 -1.37 -9.50 -7.41
N THR A 73 -1.79 -8.73 -8.40
CA THR A 73 -1.18 -8.71 -9.72
C THR A 73 -1.01 -7.28 -10.21
N ASP A 74 0.08 -6.98 -10.88
CA ASP A 74 0.30 -5.69 -11.56
C ASP A 74 0.75 -5.92 -13.00
N LEU A 75 0.50 -4.95 -13.90
CA LEU A 75 0.87 -5.06 -15.31
C LEU A 75 2.37 -4.98 -15.59
N ILE A 76 3.15 -4.40 -14.69
CA ILE A 76 4.56 -4.09 -14.90
C ILE A 76 5.43 -4.74 -13.84
N SER A 77 5.18 -4.45 -12.56
CA SER A 77 6.03 -4.87 -11.46
C SER A 77 5.30 -4.81 -10.14
N ILE A 78 5.62 -5.74 -9.23
CA ILE A 78 5.08 -5.76 -7.86
C ILE A 78 6.01 -4.93 -6.96
N THR A 79 5.55 -3.75 -6.54
CA THR A 79 6.24 -2.83 -5.62
C THR A 79 5.30 -2.33 -4.50
N PRO A 80 4.87 -3.23 -3.60
CA PRO A 80 3.90 -2.91 -2.58
C PRO A 80 4.51 -2.11 -1.43
N TYR A 81 3.65 -1.38 -0.72
CA TYR A 81 4.04 -0.56 0.42
C TYR A 81 2.99 -0.58 1.53
N VAL A 82 3.45 -0.50 2.78
CA VAL A 82 2.63 -0.28 3.95
C VAL A 82 2.23 1.18 4.03
N TYR A 83 0.94 1.44 4.19
CA TYR A 83 0.36 2.77 4.35
C TYR A 83 -0.37 2.89 5.69
N ILE A 84 -0.06 3.92 6.46
CA ILE A 84 -0.67 4.19 7.77
C ILE A 84 -1.12 5.65 7.81
N PRO A 85 -2.44 5.94 7.79
CA PRO A 85 -2.92 7.30 8.00
C PRO A 85 -2.73 7.71 9.47
N ILE A 86 -2.14 8.90 9.68
CA ILE A 86 -1.67 9.35 10.98
C ILE A 86 -2.70 10.29 11.62
N PHE A 87 -3.55 9.70 12.47
CA PHE A 87 -4.44 10.39 13.38
C PHE A 87 -3.78 10.68 14.74
N CYS A 88 -2.54 10.23 14.95
CA CYS A 88 -1.80 10.49 16.18
C CYS A 88 -1.75 12.00 16.49
N LYS A 89 -2.13 12.36 17.72
CA LYS A 89 -2.30 13.73 18.22
C LYS A 89 -3.25 14.65 17.42
N THR A 90 -4.10 14.09 16.55
CA THR A 90 -5.17 14.87 15.89
C THR A 90 -6.42 14.96 16.75
N VAL A 91 -7.18 16.04 16.56
CA VAL A 91 -8.38 16.35 17.34
C VAL A 91 -9.66 16.02 16.58
N LEU A 92 -10.68 15.57 17.30
CA LEU A 92 -12.05 15.49 16.78
C LEU A 92 -12.64 16.90 16.77
N SER A 93 -13.10 17.36 15.62
CA SER A 93 -13.72 18.67 15.42
C SER A 93 -15.05 18.50 14.70
N LEU A 94 -16.15 18.97 15.29
CA LEU A 94 -17.49 18.88 14.71
C LEU A 94 -17.88 17.46 14.26
N GLY A 95 -17.54 16.43 15.06
CA GLY A 95 -17.81 15.02 14.72
C GLY A 95 -16.90 14.43 13.65
N ARG A 96 -15.91 15.20 13.16
CA ARG A 96 -14.96 14.77 12.14
C ARG A 96 -13.53 14.79 12.67
N ARG A 97 -12.76 13.75 12.38
CA ARG A 97 -11.33 13.70 12.67
C ARG A 97 -10.58 13.43 11.38
N CYS A 98 -9.56 14.23 11.10
CA CYS A 98 -8.70 14.06 9.95
C CYS A 98 -7.30 13.61 10.39
N SER A 99 -6.63 12.83 9.55
CA SER A 99 -5.20 12.54 9.69
C SER A 99 -4.40 13.79 9.34
N ARG A 100 -3.21 13.94 9.93
CA ARG A 100 -2.30 15.05 9.59
C ARG A 100 -1.40 14.72 8.40
N SER A 101 -1.22 13.44 8.13
CA SER A 101 -0.37 12.87 7.09
C SER A 101 -0.63 11.37 7.01
N ALA A 102 0.16 10.68 6.19
CA ALA A 102 0.28 9.23 6.19
C ALA A 102 1.76 8.84 6.12
N MET A 103 2.10 7.73 6.77
CA MET A 103 3.37 7.03 6.58
C MET A 103 3.21 6.06 5.41
N GLN A 104 4.21 6.05 4.54
CA GLN A 104 4.39 5.10 3.45
C GLN A 104 5.75 4.43 3.64
N LEU A 105 5.78 3.10 3.65
CA LEU A 105 6.99 2.31 3.78
C LEU A 105 6.97 1.20 2.74
N ASN A 106 7.87 1.25 1.77
CA ASN A 106 7.95 0.21 0.75
C ASN A 106 8.33 -1.12 1.40
N ILE A 107 7.72 -2.19 0.90
CA ILE A 107 8.14 -3.54 1.24
C ILE A 107 9.32 -3.86 0.32
N PRO A 108 10.53 -4.10 0.86
CA PRO A 108 11.70 -4.40 0.03
C PRO A 108 11.46 -5.65 -0.81
N SER A 109 11.99 -5.67 -2.03
CA SER A 109 11.68 -6.73 -3.00
C SER A 109 12.11 -8.12 -2.53
N GLU A 110 13.09 -8.22 -1.62
CA GLU A 110 13.49 -9.49 -1.01
C GLU A 110 12.41 -10.13 -0.11
N TYR A 111 11.38 -9.38 0.27
CA TYR A 111 10.19 -9.83 1.02
C TYR A 111 8.94 -9.98 0.13
N VAL A 112 9.05 -9.73 -1.17
CA VAL A 112 7.99 -9.95 -2.16
C VAL A 112 8.19 -11.32 -2.79
N SER A 113 7.20 -12.19 -2.67
CA SER A 113 7.23 -13.51 -3.32
C SER A 113 6.59 -13.44 -4.70
N GLU A 114 7.21 -14.06 -5.72
CA GLU A 114 6.66 -14.18 -7.09
C GLU A 114 5.54 -15.23 -7.21
N THR A 115 4.89 -15.58 -6.10
CA THR A 115 3.79 -16.56 -6.04
C THR A 115 2.65 -16.01 -5.20
N HIS A 116 1.47 -16.64 -5.27
CA HIS A 116 0.34 -16.33 -4.40
C HIS A 116 0.60 -16.50 -2.89
N PHE A 117 1.70 -17.14 -2.46
CA PHE A 117 1.99 -17.37 -1.05
C PHE A 117 3.26 -16.64 -0.60
N ALA A 118 3.09 -15.73 0.35
CA ALA A 118 4.20 -14.99 0.93
C ALA A 118 5.10 -15.92 1.75
N ASP A 119 6.39 -15.97 1.38
CA ASP A 119 7.39 -16.86 1.97
C ASP A 119 8.18 -16.21 3.13
N LYS A 120 8.24 -14.87 3.15
CA LYS A 120 8.96 -14.10 4.18
C LYS A 120 8.08 -13.02 4.78
N MET A 121 8.29 -12.78 6.07
CA MET A 121 7.66 -11.68 6.80
C MET A 121 8.57 -10.46 6.77
N PHE A 122 8.05 -9.34 6.28
CA PHE A 122 8.62 -8.02 6.48
C PHE A 122 8.11 -7.47 7.82
N ASP A 123 8.95 -7.55 8.84
CA ASP A 123 8.69 -6.94 10.15
C ASP A 123 9.16 -5.49 10.14
N ILE A 124 8.23 -4.55 10.26
CA ILE A 124 8.57 -3.12 10.31
C ILE A 124 9.05 -2.68 11.70
N GLY A 125 9.02 -3.59 12.68
CA GLY A 125 9.36 -3.34 14.07
C GLY A 125 8.29 -2.54 14.82
N VAL A 126 8.75 -1.79 15.82
CA VAL A 126 7.92 -0.86 16.60
C VAL A 126 8.12 0.54 16.04
N VAL A 127 7.04 1.19 15.62
CA VAL A 127 7.05 2.54 15.04
C VAL A 127 6.18 3.46 15.88
N ASP A 128 6.78 4.49 16.49
CA ASP A 128 6.02 5.58 17.12
C ASP A 128 5.76 6.70 16.10
N LEU A 129 4.49 7.00 15.87
CA LEU A 129 4.04 8.03 14.93
C LEU A 129 4.12 9.45 15.52
N ASP A 130 4.49 9.60 16.79
CA ASP A 130 4.73 10.90 17.41
C ASP A 130 6.16 11.43 17.20
N ASP A 131 7.11 10.54 17.00
CA ASP A 131 8.52 10.85 16.76
C ASP A 131 8.80 11.17 15.26
N ASN A 132 10.07 11.40 14.94
CA ASN A 132 10.56 11.47 13.56
C ASN A 132 10.51 10.07 12.91
N TYR A 133 9.31 9.66 12.47
CA TYR A 133 9.13 8.44 11.69
C TYR A 133 9.62 8.64 10.24
N TYR A 134 10.21 7.60 9.67
CA TYR A 134 10.61 7.59 8.27
C TYR A 134 9.41 7.33 7.36
N THR A 135 9.36 8.02 6.22
CA THR A 135 8.35 7.75 5.19
C THR A 135 8.97 7.88 3.80
N GLU A 136 8.70 6.90 2.96
CA GLU A 136 9.14 6.83 1.58
C GLU A 136 8.00 7.29 0.67
N ARG A 137 8.20 8.39 -0.07
CA ARG A 137 7.24 8.85 -1.08
C ARG A 137 7.84 8.63 -2.46
N SER A 138 7.17 7.82 -3.29
CA SER A 138 7.65 7.44 -4.63
C SER A 138 6.50 7.21 -5.63
N GLY A 139 6.80 7.19 -6.95
CA GLY A 139 5.88 7.17 -8.10
C GLY A 139 4.95 8.38 -8.34
N LEU A 140 4.00 8.29 -9.27
CA LEU A 140 3.22 9.46 -9.78
C LEU A 140 2.56 10.32 -8.68
N GLY A 141 2.20 9.73 -7.54
CA GLY A 141 1.73 10.46 -6.35
C GLY A 141 2.71 11.54 -5.85
N TRP A 142 4.04 11.35 -5.91
CA TRP A 142 4.98 12.42 -5.55
C TRP A 142 5.03 13.54 -6.61
N ILE A 143 5.00 13.17 -7.89
CA ILE A 143 5.07 14.11 -9.02
C ILE A 143 3.84 15.01 -9.05
N THR A 144 2.69 14.43 -8.73
CA THR A 144 1.37 15.07 -8.77
C THR A 144 0.99 15.71 -7.43
N LEU A 145 1.95 15.90 -6.51
CA LEU A 145 1.73 16.51 -5.19
C LEU A 145 0.62 15.81 -4.38
N GLY A 146 0.47 14.50 -4.50
CA GLY A 146 -0.50 13.70 -3.75
C GLY A 146 -1.92 13.72 -4.31
N MET A 147 -2.13 14.23 -5.54
CA MET A 147 -3.46 14.28 -6.17
C MET A 147 -4.09 12.88 -6.34
N PHE A 148 -3.28 11.83 -6.51
CA PHE A 148 -3.74 10.45 -6.72
C PHE A 148 -3.61 9.54 -5.48
N THR A 149 -3.01 10.02 -4.39
CA THR A 149 -2.99 9.35 -3.08
C THR A 149 -3.13 10.41 -1.99
N PRO A 150 -4.36 10.79 -1.60
CA PRO A 150 -4.56 11.83 -0.61
C PRO A 150 -3.90 11.42 0.71
N THR A 151 -2.86 12.15 1.10
CA THR A 151 -2.11 11.90 2.35
C THR A 151 -2.87 12.30 3.61
N VAL A 152 -4.04 12.94 3.44
CA VAL A 152 -4.96 13.35 4.49
C VAL A 152 -6.28 12.66 4.27
N GLU A 153 -6.75 11.96 5.30
CA GLU A 153 -8.03 11.25 5.31
C GLU A 153 -8.86 11.72 6.48
N CYS A 154 -10.14 11.95 6.25
CA CYS A 154 -11.10 12.35 7.28
C CYS A 154 -12.12 11.25 7.53
N ARG A 155 -12.50 11.06 8.79
CA ARG A 155 -13.56 10.16 9.22
C ARG A 155 -14.56 10.91 10.07
N ASP A 156 -15.83 10.55 9.90
CA ASP A 156 -16.92 11.01 10.74
C ASP A 156 -17.12 9.98 11.88
N TYR A 157 -17.36 10.47 13.10
CA TYR A 157 -17.52 9.71 14.34
C TYR A 157 -18.88 9.96 14.98
#